data_AF-Q9D262-F1
#
_entry.id   AF-Q9D262-F1
#
_cell.length_a   1.000
_cell.length_b   1.000
_cell.length_c   1.000
_cell.angle_alpha   90.00
_cell.angle_beta   90.00
_cell.angle_gamma   90.00
#
_symmetry.space_group_name_H-M   'P 1'
#
loop_
_entity.id
_entity.type
_entity.pdbx_description
1 polymer ?
#
loop_
_entity_poly.entity_id
_entity_poly.type
_entity_poly.pdbx_seq_one_letter_code
_entity_poly.pdbx_strand_id
1 'polypeptide(L)'
;MGKLLLLHFLLMQASFALVFIQVQATVCMVCKSFKSGHCLVGKNNCTTRYKPGCRTRNYFLFSHTGKWVHNHTELDCDKACMAENMYLGALKISTFCCKGEDFCNKYHGQVVNKNIY
;
A
#
# COMPACT_ATOMS: atom_id res chain seq x y z
N MET A 1 48.94 -11.31 -14.43
CA MET A 1 47.76 -10.83 -15.18
C MET A 1 46.44 -11.47 -14.72
N GLY A 2 46.36 -12.80 -14.51
CA GLY A 2 45.10 -13.46 -14.12
C GLY A 2 44.41 -12.98 -12.83
N LYS A 3 45.18 -12.61 -11.79
CA LYS A 3 44.62 -12.11 -10.52
C LYS A 3 43.85 -10.79 -10.68
N LEU A 4 44.29 -9.90 -11.58
CA LEU A 4 43.66 -8.60 -11.80
C LEU A 4 42.32 -8.72 -12.54
N LEU A 5 42.23 -9.66 -13.50
CA LEU A 5 41.00 -9.98 -14.22
C LEU A 5 39.95 -10.62 -13.31
N LEU A 6 40.37 -11.53 -12.43
CA LEU A 6 39.52 -12.12 -11.39
C LEU A 6 38.94 -11.07 -10.44
N LEU A 7 39.76 -10.10 -10.01
CA LEU A 7 39.31 -9.00 -9.16
C LEU A 7 38.24 -8.13 -9.86
N HIS A 8 38.46 -7.77 -11.12
CA HIS A 8 37.49 -6.99 -11.90
C HIS A 8 36.17 -7.74 -12.08
N PHE A 9 36.22 -9.05 -12.36
CA PHE A 9 35.01 -9.85 -12.52
C PHE A 9 34.19 -9.93 -11.23
N LEU A 10 34.85 -10.10 -10.07
CA LEU A 10 34.19 -10.09 -8.76
C LEU A 10 33.58 -8.71 -8.43
N LEU A 11 34.26 -7.61 -8.74
CA LEU A 11 33.74 -6.25 -8.56
C LEU A 11 32.50 -5.99 -9.44
N MET A 12 32.51 -6.47 -10.68
CA MET A 12 31.37 -6.35 -11.59
C MET A 12 30.16 -7.17 -11.10
N GLN A 13 30.37 -8.37 -10.56
CA GLN A 13 29.27 -9.15 -9.98
C GLN A 13 28.70 -8.53 -8.71
N ALA A 14 29.58 -8.03 -7.82
CA ALA A 14 29.16 -7.36 -6.60
C ALA A 14 28.36 -6.08 -6.89
N SER A 15 28.81 -5.26 -7.84
CA SER A 15 28.07 -4.06 -8.28
C SER A 15 26.76 -4.43 -8.95
N PHE A 16 26.71 -5.46 -9.80
CA PHE A 16 25.47 -5.95 -10.39
C PHE A 16 24.47 -6.36 -9.30
N ALA A 17 24.89 -7.18 -8.33
CA ALA A 17 24.03 -7.60 -7.22
C ALA A 17 23.50 -6.39 -6.40
N LEU A 18 24.33 -5.38 -6.15
CA LEU A 18 23.91 -4.17 -5.42
C LEU A 18 22.86 -3.35 -6.19
N VAL A 19 22.92 -3.31 -7.52
CA VAL A 19 21.92 -2.62 -8.35
C VAL A 19 20.56 -3.33 -8.28
N PHE A 20 20.52 -4.67 -8.28
CA PHE A 20 19.26 -5.42 -8.16
C PHE A 20 18.71 -5.48 -6.74
N ILE A 21 19.55 -5.31 -5.71
CA ILE A 21 19.13 -5.26 -4.30
C ILE A 21 18.79 -3.83 -3.86
N GLN A 22 18.47 -2.93 -4.79
CA GLN A 22 17.79 -1.68 -4.43
C GLN A 22 16.36 -2.01 -3.98
N VAL A 23 16.24 -2.33 -2.69
CA VAL A 23 14.99 -2.42 -1.96
C VAL A 23 14.35 -1.04 -2.03
N GLN A 24 13.42 -0.86 -2.97
CA GLN A 24 12.68 0.38 -3.15
C GLN A 24 11.86 0.64 -1.89
N ALA A 25 12.31 1.62 -1.10
CA ALA A 25 11.50 2.17 -0.03
C ALA A 25 10.28 2.85 -0.67
N THR A 26 9.08 2.51 -0.19
CA THR A 26 7.84 3.16 -0.62
C THR A 26 7.36 4.07 0.49
N VAL A 27 7.12 5.34 0.18
CA VAL A 27 6.44 6.28 1.08
C VAL A 27 4.94 6.10 0.93
N CYS A 28 4.21 6.04 2.03
CA CYS A 28 2.75 5.88 2.07
C CYS A 28 2.11 7.09 2.74
N MET A 29 0.89 7.41 2.34
CA MET A 29 0.07 8.36 3.07
C MET A 29 -0.43 7.72 4.37
N VAL A 30 -0.39 8.47 5.47
CA VAL A 30 -1.02 8.11 6.73
C VAL A 30 -2.21 9.04 6.96
N CYS A 31 -3.38 8.45 7.17
CA CYS A 31 -4.58 9.16 7.53
C CYS A 31 -5.54 8.23 8.27
N LYS A 32 -5.94 8.61 9.49
CA LYS A 32 -6.90 7.82 10.30
C LYS A 32 -8.35 8.05 9.87
N SER A 33 -8.65 9.16 9.21
CA SER A 33 -9.98 9.44 8.69
C SER A 33 -9.90 10.29 7.44
N PHE A 34 -9.93 9.64 6.29
CA PHE A 34 -9.98 10.28 4.99
C PHE A 34 -11.43 10.30 4.48
N LYS A 35 -11.91 11.48 4.10
CA LYS A 35 -13.29 11.68 3.62
C LYS A 35 -13.35 12.82 2.61
N SER A 36 -14.09 12.63 1.53
CA SER A 36 -14.35 13.65 0.50
C SER A 36 -13.08 14.36 -0.03
N GLY A 37 -11.98 13.62 -0.21
CA GLY A 37 -10.72 14.17 -0.73
C GLY A 37 -9.77 14.75 0.33
N HIS A 38 -10.17 14.77 1.60
CA HIS A 38 -9.38 15.37 2.68
C HIS A 38 -9.04 14.36 3.77
N CYS A 39 -7.84 14.49 4.34
CA CYS A 39 -7.50 13.81 5.58
C CYS A 39 -7.96 14.65 6.77
N LEU A 40 -8.97 14.18 7.49
CA LEU A 40 -9.57 14.86 8.63
C LEU A 40 -8.77 14.62 9.92
N VAL A 41 -8.15 13.45 10.06
CA VAL A 41 -7.44 13.05 11.29
C VAL A 41 -6.14 12.35 10.97
N GLY A 42 -5.04 12.78 11.61
CA GLY A 42 -3.77 12.06 11.62
C GLY A 42 -3.02 12.08 10.29
N LYS A 43 -3.10 13.19 9.55
CA LYS A 43 -2.34 13.37 8.30
C LYS A 43 -0.84 13.26 8.60
N ASN A 44 -0.20 12.24 8.03
CA ASN A 44 1.24 12.06 8.10
C ASN A 44 1.71 11.22 6.90
N ASN A 45 2.98 10.82 6.90
CA ASN A 45 3.52 9.81 6.01
C ASN A 45 4.22 8.71 6.82
N CYS A 46 4.47 7.59 6.17
CA CYS A 46 5.32 6.53 6.70
C CYS A 46 6.10 5.91 5.54
N THR A 47 7.24 5.29 5.82
CA THR A 47 8.05 4.62 4.80
C THR A 47 8.13 3.14 5.13
N THR A 48 7.87 2.30 4.15
CA THR A 48 8.08 0.86 4.25
C THR A 48 9.16 0.42 3.28
N ARG A 49 10.13 -0.35 3.80
CA ARG A 49 11.23 -0.92 3.03
C ARG A 49 10.99 -2.38 2.67
N TYR A 50 10.01 -3.03 3.29
CA TYR A 50 9.80 -4.47 3.11
C TYR A 50 8.31 -4.73 2.84
N LYS A 51 8.01 -5.86 2.17
CA LYS A 51 6.62 -6.25 1.94
C LYS A 51 5.83 -6.29 3.26
N PRO A 52 4.52 -6.00 3.22
CA PRO A 52 3.76 -5.28 2.21
C PRO A 52 3.80 -3.76 2.41
N GLY A 53 3.37 -3.06 1.36
CA GLY A 53 3.61 -1.64 1.15
C GLY A 53 2.64 -0.74 1.91
N CYS A 54 1.90 0.03 1.13
CA CYS A 54 0.88 0.94 1.62
C CYS A 54 -0.48 0.26 1.62
N ARG A 55 -1.29 0.54 2.64
CA ARG A 55 -2.64 -0.01 2.83
C ARG A 55 -3.69 1.08 2.72
N THR A 56 -4.83 0.71 2.15
CA THR A 56 -6.07 1.48 2.10
C THR A 56 -7.20 0.62 2.67
N ARG A 57 -7.86 1.07 3.74
CA ARG A 57 -9.06 0.41 4.29
C ARG A 57 -10.27 1.30 4.13
N ASN A 58 -11.25 0.86 3.36
CA ASN A 58 -12.52 1.55 3.20
C ASN A 58 -13.55 0.95 4.16
N TYR A 59 -14.11 1.79 5.03
CA TYR A 59 -15.16 1.41 5.96
C TYR A 59 -16.52 1.78 5.37
N PHE A 60 -17.44 0.83 5.33
CA PHE A 60 -18.80 1.02 4.87
C PHE A 60 -19.78 0.60 5.95
N LEU A 61 -20.81 1.41 6.16
CA LEU A 61 -21.93 1.08 7.04
C LEU A 61 -23.14 0.65 6.20
N PHE A 62 -23.84 -0.37 6.65
CA PHE A 62 -25.07 -0.81 6.04
C PHE A 62 -26.21 0.14 6.44
N SER A 63 -26.84 0.79 5.46
CA SER A 63 -27.93 1.74 5.68
C SER A 63 -29.28 1.04 5.88
N HIS A 64 -30.22 1.75 6.49
CA HIS A 64 -31.64 1.32 6.56
C HIS A 64 -32.28 1.16 5.17
N THR A 65 -31.74 1.81 4.14
CA THR A 65 -32.17 1.66 2.73
C THR A 65 -31.61 0.40 2.05
N GLY A 66 -30.93 -0.48 2.79
CA GLY A 66 -30.39 -1.74 2.28
C GLY A 66 -29.13 -1.57 1.42
N LYS A 67 -28.38 -0.47 1.60
CA LYS A 67 -27.19 -0.15 0.80
C LYS A 67 -25.96 0.00 1.67
N TRP A 68 -24.80 -0.38 1.15
CA TRP A 68 -23.52 -0.06 1.78
C TRP A 68 -23.16 1.40 1.49
N VAL A 69 -22.99 2.19 2.54
CA VAL A 69 -22.62 3.61 2.45
C VAL A 69 -21.19 3.78 2.95
N HIS A 70 -20.34 4.40 2.15
CA HIS A 70 -18.97 4.73 2.56
C HIS A 70 -18.98 5.66 3.77
N ASN A 71 -18.28 5.28 4.83
CA ASN A 71 -18.17 6.06 6.06
C ASN A 71 -16.90 6.92 6.01
N HIS A 72 -15.74 6.26 5.92
CA HIS A 72 -14.42 6.88 5.80
C HIS A 72 -13.40 5.87 5.26
N THR A 73 -12.21 6.37 4.95
CA THR A 73 -11.06 5.56 4.54
C THR A 73 -9.90 5.77 5.50
N GLU A 74 -9.21 4.69 5.86
CA GLU A 74 -7.93 4.73 6.57
C GLU A 74 -6.79 4.43 5.60
N LEU A 75 -5.68 5.14 5.75
CA LEU A 75 -4.46 5.01 4.96
C LEU A 75 -3.28 4.85 5.92
N ASP A 76 -2.43 3.85 5.70
CA ASP A 76 -1.22 3.63 6.50
C ASP A 76 -0.20 2.71 5.81
N CYS A 77 0.91 2.42 6.49
CA CYS A 77 1.84 1.35 6.16
C CYS A 77 1.44 0.10 6.94
N ASP A 78 1.46 -1.07 6.29
CA ASP A 78 1.19 -2.33 6.96
C ASP A 78 2.12 -3.44 6.48
N LYS A 79 2.94 -3.94 7.42
CA LYS A 79 3.90 -5.04 7.23
C LYS A 79 3.26 -6.41 7.01
N ALA A 80 1.94 -6.53 7.07
CA ALA A 80 1.21 -7.74 6.70
C ALA A 80 -0.06 -7.44 5.86
N CYS A 81 -0.07 -6.33 5.09
CA CYS A 81 -1.22 -5.98 4.27
C CYS A 81 -1.66 -7.12 3.35
N MET A 82 -2.91 -7.55 3.51
CA MET A 82 -3.60 -8.50 2.65
C MET A 82 -4.86 -7.82 2.09
N ALA A 83 -5.06 -7.94 0.77
CA ALA A 83 -6.27 -7.43 0.14
C ALA A 83 -7.44 -8.36 0.47
N GLU A 84 -8.49 -7.82 1.10
CA GLU A 84 -9.61 -8.62 1.59
C GLU A 84 -10.88 -7.77 1.78
N ASN A 85 -12.01 -8.46 1.95
CA ASN A 85 -13.24 -7.85 2.42
C ASN A 85 -13.69 -8.55 3.72
N MET A 86 -13.82 -7.79 4.79
CA MET A 86 -14.32 -8.26 6.08
C MET A 86 -15.71 -7.69 6.35
N TYR A 87 -16.58 -8.51 6.93
CA TYR A 87 -17.93 -8.12 7.34
C TYR A 87 -18.10 -8.38 8.84
N LEU A 88 -18.58 -7.38 9.58
CA LEU A 88 -18.89 -7.46 11.00
C LEU A 88 -20.24 -6.79 11.26
N GLY A 89 -21.32 -7.58 11.20
CA GLY A 89 -22.69 -7.07 11.29
C GLY A 89 -22.99 -6.06 10.17
N ALA A 90 -23.38 -4.84 10.55
CA ALA A 90 -23.66 -3.73 9.63
C ALA A 90 -22.39 -2.98 9.17
N LEU A 91 -21.19 -3.53 9.42
CA LEU A 91 -19.91 -2.95 8.99
C LEU A 91 -19.27 -3.82 7.91
N LYS A 92 -18.83 -3.21 6.83
CA LYS A 92 -17.95 -3.81 5.81
C LYS A 92 -16.64 -3.04 5.78
N ILE A 93 -15.53 -3.77 5.75
CA ILE A 93 -14.17 -3.23 5.60
C ILE A 93 -13.58 -3.82 4.33
N SER A 94 -13.19 -2.97 3.37
CA SER A 94 -12.48 -3.39 2.16
C SER A 94 -11.04 -2.92 2.23
N THR A 95 -10.10 -3.86 2.28
CA THR A 95 -8.65 -3.62 2.37
C THR A 95 -8.00 -3.77 0.99
N PHE A 96 -7.17 -2.80 0.63
CA PHE A 96 -6.35 -2.80 -0.58
C PHE A 96 -4.90 -2.52 -0.24
N CYS A 97 -3.98 -3.13 -0.98
CA CYS A 97 -2.54 -3.01 -0.76
C CYS A 97 -1.85 -2.61 -2.07
N CYS A 98 -0.88 -1.69 -2.00
CA CYS A 98 -0.04 -1.29 -3.11
C CYS A 98 1.41 -1.11 -2.66
N LYS A 99 2.36 -1.08 -3.59
CA LYS A 99 3.81 -0.91 -3.31
C LYS A 99 4.55 -0.45 -4.56
N GLY A 100 5.77 0.08 -4.39
CA GLY A 100 6.67 0.43 -5.51
C GLY A 100 6.45 1.82 -6.09
N GLU A 101 5.44 2.56 -5.63
CA GLU A 101 5.17 3.95 -5.99
C GLU A 101 4.83 4.73 -4.72
N ASP A 102 5.47 5.89 -4.54
CA ASP A 102 5.20 6.75 -3.40
C ASP A 102 3.76 7.26 -3.41
N PHE A 103 3.12 7.26 -2.24
CA PHE A 103 1.74 7.63 -2.02
C PHE A 103 0.74 6.83 -2.87
N CYS A 104 1.07 5.58 -3.21
CA CYS A 104 0.19 4.72 -3.98
C CYS A 104 -1.15 4.43 -3.26
N ASN A 105 -1.17 4.48 -1.92
CA ASN A 105 -2.41 4.29 -1.17
C ASN A 105 -3.25 5.56 -1.22
N LYS A 106 -4.41 5.45 -1.86
CA LYS A 106 -5.33 6.55 -2.05
C LYS A 106 -6.76 6.06 -1.96
N TYR A 107 -7.65 6.94 -1.53
CA TYR A 107 -9.07 6.69 -1.69
C TYR A 107 -9.42 6.76 -3.17
N HIS A 108 -9.86 5.64 -3.73
CA HIS A 108 -10.25 5.57 -5.14
C HIS A 108 -11.68 6.05 -5.42
N GLY A 109 -12.42 6.58 -4.44
CA GLY A 109 -13.86 6.82 -4.63
C GLY A 109 -14.67 5.52 -4.59
N GLN A 110 -15.96 5.61 -4.95
CA GLN A 110 -16.76 4.44 -5.33
C GLN A 110 -16.34 3.94 -6.71
N VAL A 111 -15.09 3.53 -6.89
CA VAL A 111 -14.70 2.81 -8.11
C VAL A 111 -15.10 1.35 -7.93
N VAL A 112 -16.36 1.12 -8.29
CA VAL A 112 -16.79 -0.10 -8.97
C VAL A 112 -16.02 -0.14 -10.28
N ASN A 113 -14.98 -0.96 -10.38
CA ASN A 113 -14.64 -1.52 -11.67
C ASN A 113 -14.49 -3.04 -11.56
N LYS A 114 -15.26 -3.69 -12.43
CA LYS A 114 -15.51 -5.12 -12.56
C LYS A 114 -14.22 -5.78 -13.07
N ASN A 115 -13.95 -7.01 -12.63
CA ASN A 115 -12.82 -7.87 -13.03
C ASN A 115 -11.52 -7.71 -12.22
N ILE A 116 -11.54 -8.16 -10.97
CA ILE A 116 -10.35 -8.78 -10.38
C ILE A 116 -10.76 -10.25 -10.17
N TYR A 117 -10.16 -11.13 -10.98
CA TYR A 117 -10.25 -12.58 -10.86
C TYR A 117 -9.74 -13.05 -9.49
#